data_AF-A0A9W4RLN9-F1
#
_entry.id   AF-A0A9W4RLN9-F1
#
_cell.length_a   1.000
_cell.length_b   1.000
_cell.length_c   1.000
_cell.angle_alpha   90.00
_cell.angle_beta   90.00
_cell.angle_gamma   90.00
#
_symmetry.space_group_name_H-M   'P 1'
#
loop_
_entity.id
_entity.type
_entity.pdbx_description
1 polymer ?
#
loop_
_entity_poly.entity_id
_entity_poly.type
_entity_poly.pdbx_seq_one_letter_code
_entity_poly.pdbx_strand_id
1 'polypeptide(L)'
;MPFTKGSKRSAKRDAPSDSDDDKPVKKTKTSKSEDLGSGKDNNGDPYWDLSGKRRVGVSQFNKATLINIREFYEKDGNMLPGKKGISLSIPQYEALLKAVPAINAKLRAMGHDVGSSAEDGAAPDAEESSKAVSKEKKSKSSKANIEATSDEESD
;
A
#
# COMPACT_ATOMS: atom_id res chain seq x y z
N MET A 1 17.34 -61.87 -27.26
CA MET A 1 18.74 -62.30 -27.04
C MET A 1 19.17 -61.85 -25.65
N PRO A 2 19.62 -62.76 -24.77
CA PRO A 2 19.95 -62.47 -23.38
C PRO A 2 21.47 -62.41 -23.06
N PHE A 3 21.83 -61.61 -22.03
CA PHE A 3 23.06 -61.48 -21.20
C PHE A 3 24.41 -61.14 -21.89
N THR A 4 25.23 -60.20 -21.40
CA THR A 4 26.21 -60.26 -20.27
C THR A 4 26.70 -58.84 -19.88
N LYS A 5 27.35 -58.47 -18.75
CA LYS A 5 27.62 -58.95 -17.38
C LYS A 5 28.62 -57.92 -16.77
N GLY A 6 28.48 -57.52 -15.50
CA GLY A 6 29.50 -56.74 -14.76
C GLY A 6 29.03 -56.45 -13.34
N SER A 7 29.12 -57.41 -12.42
CA SER A 7 30.20 -57.57 -11.41
C SER A 7 30.18 -56.49 -10.31
N LYS A 8 29.34 -56.61 -9.26
CA LYS A 8 29.57 -57.25 -7.94
C LYS A 8 30.76 -56.70 -7.13
N ARG A 9 30.44 -56.00 -6.03
CA ARG A 9 31.10 -55.96 -4.69
C ARG A 9 30.47 -54.81 -3.87
N SER A 10 30.10 -54.88 -2.60
CA SER A 10 29.98 -55.94 -1.59
C SER A 10 29.23 -55.32 -0.40
N ALA A 11 28.41 -56.13 0.27
CA ALA A 11 27.45 -55.76 1.31
C ALA A 11 28.06 -55.47 2.70
N LYS A 12 27.12 -55.16 3.64
CA LYS A 12 27.16 -55.14 5.13
C LYS A 12 27.30 -53.71 5.72
N ARG A 13 26.43 -53.17 6.60
CA ARG A 13 25.57 -53.76 7.66
C ARG A 13 24.40 -52.81 8.01
N ASP A 14 23.26 -53.41 8.32
CA ASP A 14 22.13 -52.86 9.07
C ASP A 14 22.51 -52.42 10.51
N ALA A 15 21.96 -51.27 10.93
CA ALA A 15 21.46 -51.02 12.29
C ALA A 15 20.54 -49.78 12.27
N PRO A 16 19.25 -49.89 12.63
CA PRO A 16 18.36 -48.75 12.82
C PRO A 16 18.60 -48.14 14.22
N SER A 17 19.05 -46.89 14.27
CA SER A 17 19.03 -46.12 15.51
C SER A 17 17.68 -45.41 15.61
N ASP A 18 16.77 -46.13 16.25
CA ASP A 18 15.58 -45.60 16.89
C ASP A 18 16.00 -44.54 17.92
N SER A 19 15.58 -43.29 17.72
CA SER A 19 15.66 -42.26 18.74
C SER A 19 14.40 -41.42 18.62
N ASP A 20 13.37 -41.90 19.31
CA ASP A 20 12.26 -41.13 19.85
C ASP A 20 12.79 -39.85 20.52
N ASP A 21 12.56 -38.69 19.90
CA ASP A 21 12.36 -37.43 20.63
C ASP A 21 11.11 -36.76 20.03
N ASP A 22 9.98 -37.34 20.42
CA ASP A 22 8.65 -36.74 20.35
C ASP A 22 8.66 -35.46 21.21
N LYS A 23 9.01 -34.33 20.58
CA LYS A 23 8.61 -33.01 21.09
C LYS A 23 7.51 -32.46 20.19
N PRO A 24 6.24 -32.56 20.61
CA PRO A 24 5.18 -31.82 19.98
C PRO A 24 5.41 -30.36 20.33
N VAL A 25 5.97 -29.57 19.39
CA VAL A 25 5.88 -28.10 19.47
C VAL A 25 4.44 -27.74 19.14
N LYS A 26 3.62 -27.98 20.16
CA LYS A 26 2.22 -27.70 20.30
C LYS A 26 2.00 -26.26 19.85
N LYS A 27 1.13 -26.13 18.85
CA LYS A 27 0.51 -24.88 18.42
C LYS A 27 0.19 -24.02 19.64
N THR A 28 1.03 -23.02 19.92
CA THR A 28 0.56 -21.82 20.57
C THR A 28 -0.09 -21.01 19.46
N LYS A 29 -1.39 -21.28 19.25
CA LYS A 29 -2.34 -20.22 18.92
C LYS A 29 -2.17 -19.17 20.02
N THR A 30 -1.22 -18.27 19.82
CA THR A 30 -1.21 -17.01 20.55
C THR A 30 -2.34 -16.23 19.92
N SER A 31 -3.51 -16.33 20.54
CA SER A 31 -4.50 -15.26 20.54
C SER A 31 -3.80 -13.99 21.01
N LYS A 32 -3.12 -13.31 20.10
CA LYS A 32 -2.57 -11.99 20.32
C LYS A 32 -3.68 -11.02 19.96
N SER A 33 -4.44 -10.70 21.01
CA SER A 33 -5.21 -9.47 21.10
C SER A 33 -4.32 -8.28 20.68
N GLU A 34 -4.75 -7.60 19.61
CA GLU A 34 -4.70 -6.14 19.44
C GLU A 34 -3.39 -5.42 19.85
N ASP A 35 -2.23 -5.87 19.35
CA ASP A 35 -1.05 -5.01 19.22
C ASP A 35 -0.71 -5.00 17.73
N LEU A 36 -1.29 -4.04 17.01
CA LEU A 36 -1.00 -3.80 15.59
C LEU A 36 0.45 -3.33 15.49
N GLY A 37 1.37 -4.29 15.35
CA GLY A 37 2.80 -4.07 15.36
C GLY A 37 3.24 -3.14 14.22
N SER A 38 4.16 -2.24 14.54
CA SER A 38 4.92 -1.47 13.56
C SER A 38 6.30 -2.13 13.37
N GLY A 39 6.84 -2.12 12.17
CA GLY A 39 8.12 -2.76 11.87
C GLY A 39 8.82 -2.18 10.65
N LYS A 40 9.93 -2.82 10.25
CA LYS A 40 10.62 -2.56 8.98
C LYS A 40 10.60 -3.81 8.11
N ASP A 41 10.36 -3.65 6.82
CA ASP A 41 10.36 -4.77 5.88
C ASP A 41 11.78 -5.16 5.44
N ASN A 42 11.87 -6.12 4.51
CA ASN A 42 13.15 -6.59 3.96
C ASN A 42 13.90 -5.50 3.17
N ASN A 43 13.20 -4.45 2.74
CA ASN A 43 13.77 -3.29 2.05
C ASN A 43 14.20 -2.19 3.03
N GLY A 44 13.91 -2.35 4.33
CA GLY A 44 14.18 -1.37 5.38
C GLY A 44 13.11 -0.29 5.51
N ASP A 45 12.03 -0.40 4.73
CA ASP A 45 10.92 0.55 4.71
C ASP A 45 9.99 0.30 5.92
N PRO A 46 9.49 1.38 6.57
CA PRO A 46 8.58 1.24 7.71
C PRO A 46 7.20 0.73 7.28
N TYR A 47 6.63 -0.15 8.11
CA TYR A 47 5.26 -0.62 7.96
C TYR A 47 4.51 -0.71 9.29
N TRP A 48 3.19 -0.74 9.19
CA TRP A 48 2.21 -0.91 10.27
C TRP A 48 1.24 -2.02 9.87
N ASP A 49 1.06 -3.02 10.72
CA ASP A 49 0.08 -4.08 10.48
C ASP A 49 -1.35 -3.52 10.65
N LEU A 50 -2.26 -3.83 9.71
CA LEU A 50 -3.69 -3.54 9.80
C LEU A 50 -4.51 -4.76 10.24
N SER A 51 -4.03 -5.94 9.85
CA SER A 51 -4.58 -7.24 10.19
C SER A 51 -3.47 -8.28 9.93
N GLY A 52 -3.62 -9.52 10.39
CA GLY A 52 -2.53 -10.51 10.34
C GLY A 52 -1.83 -10.69 8.98
N LYS A 53 -2.48 -10.36 7.86
CA LYS A 53 -1.88 -10.41 6.52
C LYS A 53 -1.96 -9.09 5.74
N ARG A 54 -2.35 -7.97 6.35
CA ARG A 54 -2.45 -6.68 5.64
C ARG A 54 -1.64 -5.63 6.34
N ARG A 55 -0.91 -4.83 5.56
CA ARG A 55 0.01 -3.80 6.06
C ARG A 55 -0.22 -2.48 5.35
N VAL A 56 0.02 -1.40 6.08
CA VAL A 56 0.35 -0.08 5.52
C VAL A 56 1.85 0.08 5.56
N GLY A 57 2.49 0.54 4.50
CA GLY A 57 3.92 0.84 4.51
C GLY A 57 4.24 2.08 3.68
N VAL A 58 5.36 2.73 3.98
CA VAL A 58 5.85 3.89 3.22
C VAL A 58 7.13 3.50 2.52
N SER A 59 7.12 3.53 1.19
CA SER A 59 8.27 3.15 0.35
C SER A 59 8.63 4.28 -0.62
N GLN A 60 9.88 4.33 -1.07
CA GLN A 60 10.29 5.22 -2.17
C GLN A 60 10.57 4.42 -3.44
N PHE A 61 9.92 4.80 -4.54
CA PHE A 61 10.14 4.20 -5.86
C PHE A 61 10.31 5.30 -6.90
N ASN A 62 11.39 5.25 -7.70
CA ASN A 62 11.67 6.26 -8.73
C ASN A 62 11.59 7.71 -8.22
N LYS A 63 12.14 7.98 -7.02
CA LYS A 63 12.10 9.29 -6.33
C LYS A 63 10.70 9.76 -5.91
N ALA A 64 9.68 8.91 -6.00
CA ALA A 64 8.35 9.17 -5.50
C ALA A 64 8.10 8.40 -4.20
N THR A 65 7.59 9.09 -3.18
CA THR A 65 7.12 8.46 -1.93
C THR A 65 5.71 7.93 -2.12
N LEU A 66 5.51 6.66 -1.80
CA LEU A 66 4.24 5.95 -1.95
C LEU A 66 3.83 5.33 -0.62
N ILE A 67 2.53 5.45 -0.31
CA ILE A 67 1.89 4.81 0.83
C ILE A 67 1.19 3.56 0.33
N ASN A 68 1.67 2.38 0.70
CA ASN A 68 1.16 1.09 0.24
C ASN A 68 0.18 0.51 1.25
N ILE A 69 -1.04 0.20 0.82
CA ILE A 69 -2.01 -0.57 1.60
C ILE A 69 -2.18 -1.92 0.89
N ARG A 70 -1.55 -2.99 1.41
CA ARG A 70 -1.39 -4.26 0.68
C ARG A 70 -1.59 -5.50 1.54
N GLU A 71 -2.17 -6.53 0.94
CA GLU A 71 -2.24 -7.89 1.50
C GLU A 71 -0.95 -8.64 1.16
N PHE A 72 -0.32 -9.25 2.16
CA PHE A 72 0.87 -10.06 2.05
C PHE A 72 0.51 -11.54 2.15
N TYR A 73 1.29 -12.38 1.48
CA TYR A 73 1.20 -13.83 1.61
C TYR A 73 2.53 -14.38 2.09
N GLU A 74 2.47 -15.50 2.78
CA GLU A 74 3.66 -16.20 3.25
C GLU A 74 4.08 -17.22 2.19
N LYS A 75 5.37 -17.21 1.86
CA LYS A 75 5.99 -18.22 1.01
C LYS A 75 7.37 -18.52 1.57
N ASP A 76 7.63 -19.78 1.89
CA ASP A 76 8.92 -20.24 2.43
C ASP A 76 9.34 -19.48 3.70
N GLY A 77 8.38 -19.14 4.57
CA GLY A 77 8.60 -18.36 5.80
C GLY A 77 8.78 -16.85 5.58
N ASN A 78 8.73 -16.37 4.33
CA ASN A 78 8.88 -14.95 4.00
C ASN A 78 7.53 -14.31 3.66
N MET A 79 7.30 -13.11 4.18
CA MET A 79 6.13 -12.30 3.86
C MET A 79 6.39 -11.51 2.57
N LEU A 80 5.65 -11.85 1.51
CA LEU A 80 5.77 -11.23 0.19
C LEU A 80 4.52 -10.40 -0.14
N PRO A 81 4.67 -9.28 -0.85
CA PRO A 81 3.55 -8.45 -1.28
C PRO A 81 2.67 -9.22 -2.26
N GLY A 82 1.37 -9.34 -1.97
CA GLY A 82 0.39 -9.97 -2.84
C GLY A 82 -0.18 -9.03 -3.91
N LYS A 83 -1.02 -9.56 -4.80
CA LYS A 83 -1.68 -8.79 -5.88
C LYS A 83 -2.72 -7.80 -5.35
N LYS A 84 -3.38 -8.13 -4.22
CA LYS A 84 -4.41 -7.28 -3.60
C LYS A 84 -3.77 -6.13 -2.83
N GLY A 85 -4.03 -4.92 -3.27
CA GLY A 85 -3.56 -3.71 -2.60
C GLY A 85 -3.48 -2.53 -3.56
N ILE A 86 -3.23 -1.36 -3.01
CA ILE A 86 -3.05 -0.11 -3.75
C ILE A 86 -1.83 0.64 -3.21
N SER A 87 -1.13 1.33 -4.09
CA SER A 87 -0.08 2.28 -3.75
C SER A 87 -0.63 3.68 -3.97
N LEU A 88 -0.77 4.44 -2.89
CA LEU A 88 -1.26 5.80 -2.91
C LEU A 88 -0.09 6.76 -3.08
N SER A 89 -0.24 7.76 -3.95
CA SER A 89 0.65 8.91 -3.95
C SER A 89 0.35 9.83 -2.76
N ILE A 90 1.29 10.72 -2.41
CA ILE A 90 1.09 11.74 -1.37
C ILE A 90 -0.25 12.49 -1.52
N PRO A 91 -0.62 13.06 -2.69
CA PRO A 91 -1.89 13.80 -2.81
C PRO A 91 -3.12 12.92 -2.62
N GLN A 92 -3.06 11.64 -3.01
CA GLN A 92 -4.16 10.69 -2.78
C GLN A 92 -4.31 10.35 -1.30
N TYR A 93 -3.20 10.20 -0.58
CA TYR A 93 -3.21 9.97 0.86
C TYR A 93 -3.73 11.19 1.62
N GLU A 94 -3.35 12.41 1.23
CA GLU A 94 -3.91 13.63 1.81
C GLU A 94 -5.41 13.76 1.57
N ALA A 95 -5.90 13.41 0.39
CA ALA A 95 -7.34 13.39 0.09
C ALA A 95 -8.08 12.36 0.96
N LEU A 96 -7.48 11.18 1.18
CA LEU A 96 -8.00 10.17 2.09
C LEU A 96 -8.13 10.72 3.51
N LEU A 97 -7.08 11.36 4.05
CA LEU A 97 -7.10 11.96 5.38
C LEU A 97 -8.21 13.00 5.54
N LYS A 98 -8.41 13.88 4.55
CA LYS A 98 -9.51 14.85 4.54
C LYS A 98 -10.90 14.17 4.53
N ALA A 99 -11.01 12.99 3.93
CA ALA A 99 -12.25 12.22 3.88
C ALA A 99 -12.50 11.36 5.14
N VAL A 100 -11.48 11.08 5.96
CA VAL A 100 -11.59 10.22 7.16
C VAL A 100 -12.72 10.67 8.11
N PRO A 101 -12.89 11.96 8.44
CA PRO A 101 -13.98 12.39 9.33
C PRO A 101 -15.38 12.04 8.78
N ALA A 102 -15.60 12.27 7.48
CA ALA A 102 -16.86 11.94 6.82
C ALA A 102 -17.08 10.42 6.74
N ILE A 103 -16.02 9.64 6.47
CA ILE A 103 -16.06 8.17 6.49
C ILE A 103 -16.42 7.68 7.90
N ASN A 104 -15.77 8.20 8.93
CA ASN A 104 -16.01 7.84 10.33
C ASN A 104 -17.45 8.15 10.75
N ALA A 105 -17.98 9.33 10.38
CA ALA A 105 -19.37 9.69 10.63
C ALA A 105 -20.35 8.71 9.96
N LYS A 106 -20.07 8.32 8.71
CA LYS A 106 -20.88 7.34 7.97
C LYS A 106 -20.83 5.95 8.61
N LEU A 107 -19.66 5.50 9.05
CA LEU A 107 -19.47 4.22 9.73
C LEU A 107 -20.22 4.17 11.07
N ARG A 108 -20.19 5.26 11.85
CA ARG A 108 -20.97 5.39 13.10
C ARG A 108 -22.47 5.35 12.84
N ALA A 109 -22.94 6.02 11.78
CA ALA A 109 -24.34 5.95 11.37
C ALA A 109 -24.76 4.53 10.93
N MET A 110 -23.82 3.69 10.48
CA MET A 110 -24.04 2.27 10.19
C MET A 110 -23.93 1.37 11.43
N GLY A 111 -23.67 1.93 12.62
CA GLY A 111 -23.55 1.20 13.88
C GLY A 111 -22.15 0.66 14.19
N HIS A 112 -21.13 1.08 13.45
CA HIS A 112 -19.74 0.73 13.75
C HIS A 112 -19.11 1.78 14.67
N ASP A 113 -18.58 1.34 15.82
CA ASP A 113 -17.80 2.21 16.68
C ASP A 113 -16.37 2.35 16.14
N VAL A 114 -16.06 3.54 15.63
CA VAL A 114 -14.71 3.90 15.16
C VAL A 114 -14.18 4.91 16.18
N GLY A 115 -13.28 4.43 17.04
CA GLY A 115 -12.81 5.14 18.23
C GLY A 115 -12.33 6.56 17.92
N SER A 116 -12.94 7.54 18.58
CA SER A 116 -12.38 8.89 18.71
C SER A 116 -11.54 8.90 19.98
N SER A 117 -10.32 8.38 19.89
CA SER A 117 -9.31 8.63 20.92
C SER A 117 -8.45 9.78 20.42
N ALA A 118 -8.86 10.98 20.83
CA ALA A 118 -8.09 12.23 20.92
C ALA A 118 -6.91 12.37 19.94
N GLU A 119 -7.16 13.08 18.85
CA GLU A 119 -6.34 14.16 18.28
C GLU A 119 -7.02 14.52 16.93
N ASP A 120 -8.24 15.05 16.99
CA ASP A 120 -8.82 15.79 15.86
C ASP A 120 -7.96 17.05 15.71
N GLY A 121 -6.88 16.93 14.94
CA GLY A 121 -6.06 18.03 14.48
C GLY A 121 -6.95 18.99 13.71
N ALA A 122 -7.29 20.10 14.36
CA ALA A 122 -8.05 21.21 13.82
C ALA A 122 -7.60 21.54 12.39
N ALA A 123 -8.49 21.33 11.42
CA ALA A 123 -8.42 22.01 10.15
C ALA A 123 -8.74 23.49 10.41
N PRO A 124 -7.86 24.46 10.10
CA PRO A 124 -8.29 25.84 10.00
C PRO A 124 -9.13 25.96 8.72
N ASP A 125 -10.42 26.14 8.97
CA ASP A 125 -11.39 26.79 8.10
C ASP A 125 -10.75 28.02 7.42
N ALA A 126 -10.78 28.05 6.09
CA ALA A 126 -10.40 29.22 5.29
C ALA A 126 -11.23 29.25 4.01
N GLU A 127 -12.53 29.49 4.18
CA GLU A 127 -13.37 30.15 3.18
C GLU A 127 -13.90 31.42 3.87
N GLU A 128 -13.52 32.62 3.38
CA GLU A 128 -14.48 33.61 2.88
C GLU A 128 -13.89 35.05 2.72
N SER A 129 -14.10 35.58 1.52
CA SER A 129 -14.32 36.99 1.12
C SER A 129 -13.22 38.06 1.20
N SER A 130 -12.85 38.54 -0.01
CA SER A 130 -12.89 39.97 -0.29
C SER A 130 -13.36 40.24 -1.73
N LYS A 131 -14.65 40.58 -1.88
CA LYS A 131 -15.24 41.22 -3.06
C LYS A 131 -15.79 42.59 -2.64
N ALA A 132 -15.16 43.67 -3.12
CA ALA A 132 -15.70 45.04 -3.21
C ALA A 132 -15.00 45.70 -4.43
N VAL A 133 -15.63 45.89 -5.61
CA VAL A 133 -16.55 46.99 -6.04
C VAL A 133 -15.90 48.37 -5.78
N SER A 134 -15.52 49.21 -6.75
CA SER A 134 -16.36 49.91 -7.77
C SER A 134 -15.61 50.76 -8.83
N LYS A 135 -16.15 50.75 -10.06
CA LYS A 135 -16.45 51.83 -11.05
C LYS A 135 -15.40 52.70 -11.80
N GLU A 136 -15.50 52.61 -13.15
CA GLU A 136 -15.55 53.67 -14.22
C GLU A 136 -14.25 54.44 -14.60
N LYS A 137 -13.84 54.70 -15.86
CA LYS A 137 -14.54 54.98 -17.15
C LYS A 137 -13.57 54.92 -18.40
N LYS A 138 -14.14 54.53 -19.56
CA LYS A 138 -13.93 54.95 -20.99
C LYS A 138 -12.53 55.01 -21.67
N SER A 139 -12.37 54.25 -22.77
CA SER A 139 -12.23 54.69 -24.21
C SER A 139 -11.66 53.53 -25.07
N LYS A 140 -12.43 52.94 -26.01
CA LYS A 140 -12.56 53.18 -27.48
C LYS A 140 -11.37 52.73 -28.37
N SER A 141 -11.72 51.92 -29.40
CA SER A 141 -10.97 51.47 -30.60
C SER A 141 -9.88 50.41 -30.35
N SER A 142 -9.63 49.37 -31.16
CA SER A 142 -9.93 49.05 -32.57
C SER A 142 -9.83 47.51 -32.74
N LYS A 143 -10.83 46.86 -33.35
CA LYS A 143 -10.85 46.30 -34.72
C LYS A 143 -10.14 44.94 -34.90
N ALA A 144 -10.93 43.95 -35.27
CA ALA A 144 -10.52 42.61 -35.71
C ALA A 144 -9.89 42.62 -37.12
N ASN A 145 -8.90 41.74 -37.34
CA ASN A 145 -8.46 41.15 -38.62
C ASN A 145 -8.28 39.64 -38.31
N ILE A 146 -9.15 38.71 -38.72
CA ILE A 146 -9.28 38.04 -40.04
C ILE A 146 -7.91 37.74 -40.69
N GLU A 147 -7.43 36.50 -40.64
CA GLU A 147 -7.66 35.34 -41.55
C GLU A 147 -6.77 35.37 -42.81
N ALA A 148 -6.15 34.20 -43.10
CA ALA A 148 -5.48 33.75 -44.33
C ALA A 148 -4.02 34.20 -44.59
N THR A 149 -3.07 33.24 -44.51
CA THR A 149 -2.15 32.77 -45.59
C THR A 149 -1.11 31.83 -44.98
N SER A 150 -1.29 30.51 -45.12
CA SER A 150 -0.19 29.53 -44.93
C SER A 150 -0.31 28.53 -46.06
N ASP A 151 0.23 28.93 -47.20
CA ASP A 151 0.40 28.17 -48.44
C ASP A 151 1.84 28.45 -48.89
N GLU A 152 2.74 27.49 -48.67
CA GLU A 152 4.01 27.39 -49.39
C GLU A 152 4.47 25.91 -49.35
N GLU A 153 4.02 25.22 -50.40
CA GLU A 153 4.83 24.42 -51.34
C GLU A 153 5.85 23.41 -50.76
N SER A 154 5.54 22.13 -50.95
CA SER A 154 6.52 21.05 -51.07
C SER A 154 6.37 20.44 -52.45
N ASP A 155 7.34 20.69 -53.33
CA ASP A 155 7.84 19.76 -54.35
C ASP A 155 9.33 20.04 -54.59
#